data_AF-A0A7J3TUU3-F1
#
_entry.id   AF-A0A7J3TUU3-F1
#
_cell.length_a   1.000
_cell.length_b   1.000
_cell.length_c   1.000
_cell.angle_alpha   90.00
_cell.angle_beta   90.00
_cell.angle_gamma   90.00
#
_symmetry.space_group_name_H-M   'P 1'
#
loop_
_entity.id
_entity.type
_entity.pdbx_description
1 polymer ?
#
loop_
_entity_poly.entity_id
_entity_poly.type
_entity_poly.pdbx_seq_one_letter_code
_entity_poly.pdbx_strand_id
1 'polypeptide(L)' 'DEITLSPMHTCGMNAIRPGSGLAIRFPRLVKFRDDKSPEDSTTVSEIIEMYKRQLKKIEQAQTPPEEKE' A
#
# COMPACT_ATOMS: atom_id res chain seq x y z
N ASP A 1 3.89 -4.97 -6.55
CA ASP A 1 3.95 -5.01 -5.07
C ASP A 1 2.66 -4.45 -4.50
N GLU A 2 2.16 -5.08 -3.43
CA GLU A 2 0.88 -4.76 -2.80
C GLU A 2 1.12 -4.24 -1.38
N ILE A 3 0.30 -3.29 -0.94
CA ILE A 3 0.27 -2.85 0.46
C ILE A 3 -0.86 -3.60 1.17
N THR A 4 -0.57 -4.18 2.33
CA THR A 4 -1.51 -4.96 3.14
C THR A 4 -1.64 -4.40 4.55
N LEU A 5 -2.74 -4.73 5.21
CA LEU A 5 -2.93 -4.42 6.62
C LEU A 5 -2.13 -5.40 7.48
N SER A 6 -1.37 -4.88 8.44
CA SER A 6 -0.56 -5.66 9.37
C SER A 6 -0.77 -5.17 10.80
N PRO A 7 -0.96 -6.07 11.78
CA PRO A 7 -1.07 -5.69 13.19
C PRO A 7 0.28 -5.37 13.84
N MET A 8 1.40 -5.75 13.22
CA MET A 8 2.74 -5.50 13.78
C MET A 8 3.38 -4.19 13.33
N HIS A 9 3.02 -3.70 12.13
CA HIS A 9 3.62 -2.49 11.58
C HIS A 9 2.85 -1.26 12.05
N THR A 10 3.58 -0.24 12.47
CA THR A 10 3.02 1.01 13.02
C THR A 10 2.79 2.09 11.97
N CYS A 11 3.26 1.89 10.73
CA CYS A 11 3.05 2.83 9.63
C CYS A 11 1.56 3.04 9.38
N GLY A 12 1.06 4.26 9.56
CA GLY A 12 -0.37 4.55 9.39
C GLY A 12 -1.28 3.83 10.39
N MET A 13 -0.79 3.57 11.62
CA MET A 13 -1.56 2.93 12.68
C MET A 13 -2.91 3.63 12.88
N ASN A 14 -3.98 2.83 12.93
CA ASN A 14 -5.37 3.31 13.07
C ASN A 14 -5.89 4.19 11.91
N ALA A 15 -5.13 4.40 10.83
CA ALA A 15 -5.56 5.28 9.74
C ALA A 15 -6.61 4.63 8.81
N ILE A 16 -6.61 3.30 8.72
CA ILE A 16 -7.56 2.54 7.87
C ILE A 16 -8.44 1.65 8.73
N ARG A 17 -7.81 0.83 9.57
CA ARG A 17 -8.49 -0.04 10.53
C ARG A 17 -7.87 0.13 11.91
N PRO A 18 -8.70 0.30 12.97
CA PRO A 18 -8.20 0.40 14.33
C PRO A 18 -7.43 -0.87 14.72
N GLY A 19 -6.27 -0.69 15.35
CA GLY A 19 -5.39 -1.79 15.76
C GLY A 19 -4.50 -2.36 14.65
N SER A 20 -4.45 -1.73 13.48
CA SER A 20 -3.57 -2.16 12.38
C SER A 20 -2.88 -0.98 11.70
N GLY A 21 -1.67 -1.21 11.23
CA GLY A 21 -0.97 -0.34 10.29
C GLY A 21 -0.80 -1.01 8.93
N LEU A 22 0.10 -0.44 8.13
CA LEU A 22 0.35 -0.81 6.74
C LEU A 22 1.71 -1.49 6.61
N ALA A 23 1.74 -2.54 5.80
CA ALA A 23 2.95 -3.27 5.45
C ALA A 23 3.04 -3.48 3.94
N ILE A 24 4.26 -3.64 3.43
CA ILE A 24 4.49 -4.00 2.04
C ILE A 24 4.52 -5.53 1.96
N ARG A 25 3.77 -6.11 1.01
CA ARG A 25 3.78 -7.55 0.74
C ARG A 25 5.01 -7.91 -0.10
N PHE A 26 5.78 -8.90 0.36
CA PHE A 26 7.01 -9.38 -0.28
C PHE A 26 8.03 -8.28 -0.59
N PRO A 27 8.52 -7.54 0.42
CA PRO A 27 9.53 -6.51 0.22
C PRO A 27 10.82 -7.13 -0.32
N ARG A 28 11.38 -6.53 -1.37
CA ARG A 28 12.69 -6.89 -1.93
C ARG A 28 13.58 -5.65 -1.95
N LEU A 29 14.83 -5.82 -1.52
CA LEU A 29 15.82 -4.75 -1.60
C LEU A 29 16.19 -4.54 -3.07
N VAL A 30 15.97 -3.32 -3.59
CA VAL A 30 16.32 -2.97 -4.97
C VAL A 30 17.70 -2.33 -5.02
N LYS A 31 17.94 -1.28 -4.21
CA LYS A 31 19.21 -0.56 -4.14
C LYS A 31 19.30 0.24 -2.84
N PHE A 32 20.52 0.54 -2.42
CA PHE A 32 20.79 1.57 -1.42
C PHE A 32 20.71 2.96 -2.07
N ARG A 33 20.30 3.96 -1.30
CA ARG A 33 20.17 5.36 -1.75
C ARG A 33 20.99 6.24 -0.82
N ASP A 34 22.19 6.59 -1.26
CA ASP A 34 23.06 7.54 -0.57
C ASP A 34 22.70 9.00 -0.92
N ASP A 35 21.83 9.18 -1.91
CA ASP A 35 21.34 10.48 -2.41
C ASP A 35 20.19 11.07 -1.59
N LYS A 36 19.68 10.34 -0.59
CA LYS A 36 18.51 10.74 0.20
C LYS A 36 18.77 10.66 1.70
N SER A 37 18.30 11.68 2.41
CA SER A 37 18.27 11.67 3.87
C SER A 37 17.05 10.88 4.39
N PRO A 38 17.04 10.44 5.67
CA PRO A 38 15.92 9.72 6.26
C PRO A 38 14.58 10.45 6.13
N GLU A 39 14.59 11.78 6.18
CA GLU A 39 13.41 12.65 6.08
C GLU A 39 12.82 12.68 4.67
N ASP A 40 13.62 12.37 3.64
CA ASP A 40 13.19 12.31 2.23
C ASP A 40 12.56 10.95 1.85
N SER A 41 12.39 10.08 2.86
CA SER A 41 11.72 8.80 2.70
C SER A 41 10.24 8.98 2.36
N THR A 42 9.64 7.96 1.75
CA THR A 42 8.21 7.96 1.46
C THR A 42 7.41 8.15 2.74
N THR A 43 6.53 9.14 2.72
CA THR A 43 5.72 9.55 3.86
C THR A 43 4.55 8.59 4.09
N VAL A 44 4.03 8.59 5.32
CA VAL A 44 2.84 7.78 5.67
C VAL A 44 1.63 8.16 4.81
N SER A 45 1.45 9.45 4.51
CA SER A 45 0.36 9.96 3.68
C SER A 45 0.40 9.39 2.26
N GLU A 46 1.59 9.34 1.64
CA GLU A 46 1.79 8.74 0.32
C GLU A 46 1.47 7.23 0.34
N ILE A 47 1.90 6.51 1.38
CA ILE A 47 1.61 5.07 1.52
C ILE A 47 0.10 4.81 1.65
N ILE A 48 -0.61 5.63 2.42
CA ILE A 48 -2.08 5.54 2.54
C ILE A 48 -2.75 5.79 1.19
N GLU A 49 -2.28 6.78 0.43
CA GLU A 49 -2.82 7.06 -0.90
C GLU A 49 -2.56 5.90 -1.87
N MET A 50 -1.35 5.33 -1.86
CA MET A 50 -1.00 4.15 -2.67
C MET A 50 -1.90 2.96 -2.33
N TYR A 51 -2.17 2.71 -1.05
CA TYR A 51 -3.08 1.65 -0.62
C TYR A 51 -4.52 1.89 -1.13
N LYS A 52 -5.04 3.11 -1.01
CA LYS A 52 -6.37 3.48 -1.54
C LYS A 52 -6.46 3.32 -3.06
N ARG A 53 -5.39 3.66 -3.79
CA ARG A 53 -5.31 3.45 -5.25
C ARG A 53 -5.31 1.97 -5.62
N GLN A 54 -4.71 1.11 -4.80
CA GLN A 54 -4.73 -0.34 -5.01
C GLN A 54 -6.14 -0.94 -4.87
N LEU A 55 -6.91 -0.50 -3.87
CA LEU A 55 -8.31 -0.94 -3.68
C LEU A 55 -9.18 -0.65 -4.90
N LYS A 56 -9.04 0.54 -5.51
CA LYS A 56 -9.77 0.90 -6.74
C LYS A 56 -9.44 -0.01 -7.93
N LYS A 57 -8.21 -0.52 -8.02
CA LYS A 57 -7.81 -1.47 -9.07
C LYS A 57 -8.41 -2.86 -8.84
N ILE A 58 -8.54 -3.29 -7.58
CA ILE A 58 -9.14 -4.59 -7.25
C ILE A 58 -10.63 -4.60 -7.58
N GLU A 59 -11.33 -3.49 -7.38
CA GLU A 59 -12.75 -3.34 -7.71
C GLU A 59 -13.01 -3.43 -9.23
N GLN A 60 -12.15 -2.82 -10.06
CA GLN A 60 -12.26 -2.90 -11.52
C GLN A 60 -11.89 -4.28 -12.10
N ALA A 61 -11.10 -5.09 -11.38
CA ALA A 61 -10.73 -6.43 -11.82
C ALA A 61 -11.82 -7.49 -11.53
N GLN A 62 -12.86 -7.16 -10.77
CA GLN A 62 -13.94 -8.07 -10.38
C GLN A 62 -15.22 -7.96 -11.22
N THR A 63 -15.28 -7.12 -12.25
CA THR A 63 -16.40 -7.16 -13.20
C THR A 63 -16.06 -8.16 -14.32
N PRO A 64 -16.70 -9.35 -14.39
CA PRO A 64 -16.63 -10.16 -15.60
C PRO A 64 -17.26 -9.34 -16.74
N PRO A 65 -16.74 -9.40 -17.97
CA PRO A 65 -17.48 -8.86 -19.10
C PRO A 65 -18.80 -9.64 -19.19
N GLU A 66 -19.92 -8.96 -18.93
CA GLU A 66 -21.24 -9.46 -19.33
C GLU A 66 -21.16 -9.74 -20.83
N GLU A 67 -21.19 -11.03 -21.19
CA GLU A 67 -21.62 -11.49 -22.50
C GLU A 67 -22.99 -10.84 -22.77
N LYS A 68 -23.04 -9.98 -23.80
CA LYS A 68 -24.30 -9.59 -24.42
C LYS A 68 -24.30 -10.16 -25.84
N GLU A 69 -25.23 -11.09 -25.99
CA GLU A 69 -25.74 -11.77 -27.20
C GLU A 69 -25.99 -10.83 -28.38
#